data_AF-A0A833JA53-F1
#
_entry.id   AF-A0A833JA53-F1
#
_cell.length_a   1.000
_cell.length_b   1.000
_cell.length_c   1.000
_cell.angle_alpha   90.00
_cell.angle_beta   90.00
_cell.angle_gamma   90.00
#
_symmetry.space_group_name_H-M   'P 1'
#
loop_
_entity.id
_entity.type
_entity.pdbx_description
1 polymer ?
#
loop_
_entity_poly.entity_id
_entity_poly.type
_entity_poly.pdbx_seq_one_letter_code
_entity_poly.pdbx_strand_id
1 'polypeptide(L)'
;MKLPVYAIAVQGRPQVSVASLGRPAVASVAVRGQQGAQGIQGERGPQGSAGRFGQLRIADTVVDPEDNFPAGVRQQLRFVPDPAQTQNFLHGPFTSVTWVNNRFVARPNGRGDWQDFIVNLLVIPQFGGGIIYADLDVGTAAPVATAAYALRGSGEVERVTFRLQTQTLDGFLNNGAAIFLTGTVPFVIQSEAIVYLPLSTGNEP
;
A
#
# COMPACT_ATOMS: atom_id res chain seq x y z
N MET A 1 41.47 52.51 7.27
CA MET A 1 40.48 53.06 8.22
C MET A 1 39.45 51.97 8.49
N LYS A 2 39.46 51.35 9.68
CA LYS A 2 38.60 50.20 10.06
C LYS A 2 37.65 50.68 11.17
N LEU A 3 36.35 50.47 10.99
CA LEU A 3 35.31 50.76 11.98
C LEU A 3 34.97 49.49 12.78
N PRO A 4 34.72 49.58 14.11
CA PRO A 4 34.30 48.44 14.92
C PRO A 4 32.78 48.26 14.95
N VAL A 5 32.38 47.00 15.15
CA VAL A 5 31.01 46.48 15.31
C VAL A 5 30.59 46.57 16.79
N TYR A 6 29.32 46.91 17.06
CA TYR A 6 28.63 46.56 18.31
C TYR A 6 27.20 46.10 18.06
N ALA A 7 26.82 45.02 18.76
CA ALA A 7 25.53 44.32 18.70
C ALA A 7 24.44 45.04 19.49
N ILE A 8 23.17 44.82 19.13
CA ILE A 8 21.99 45.25 19.90
C ILE A 8 21.07 44.03 20.10
N ALA A 9 20.81 43.69 21.36
CA ALA A 9 19.72 42.83 21.79
C ALA A 9 18.59 43.71 22.35
N VAL A 10 17.32 43.41 22.03
CA VAL A 10 16.16 44.05 22.67
C VAL A 10 15.13 42.99 23.08
N GLN A 11 14.90 42.90 24.40
CA GLN A 11 13.78 42.22 25.06
C GLN A 11 12.56 43.15 25.18
N GLY A 12 11.35 42.60 24.98
CA GLY A 12 10.13 42.79 25.78
C GLY A 12 9.35 44.12 25.72
N ARG A 13 8.04 44.05 25.40
CA ARG A 13 7.00 44.98 25.90
C ARG A 13 5.64 44.27 26.15
N PRO A 14 4.84 44.74 27.14
CA PRO A 14 3.65 44.05 27.68
C PRO A 14 2.32 44.54 27.07
N GLN A 15 1.24 43.76 27.21
CA GLN A 15 -0.14 44.21 26.92
C GLN A 15 -0.96 44.36 28.20
N VAL A 16 -1.71 45.47 28.30
CA VAL A 16 -2.59 45.84 29.42
C VAL A 16 -4.05 45.87 28.94
N SER A 17 -4.96 45.42 29.82
CA SER A 17 -6.41 45.25 29.65
C SER A 17 -7.21 46.53 29.99
N VAL A 18 -8.41 46.69 29.43
CA VAL A 18 -9.44 47.60 29.96
C VAL A 18 -10.84 46.96 29.89
N ALA A 19 -11.56 47.00 31.00
CA ALA A 19 -12.92 46.50 31.22
C ALA A 19 -14.02 47.45 30.73
N SER A 20 -15.23 46.94 30.45
CA SER A 20 -16.44 47.79 30.37
C SER A 20 -17.65 47.17 31.09
N LEU A 21 -18.44 48.05 31.72
CA LEU A 21 -19.50 47.83 32.70
C LEU A 21 -20.90 47.68 32.05
N GLY A 22 -21.76 46.82 32.63
CA GLY A 22 -23.19 47.08 32.91
C GLY A 22 -24.24 47.25 31.77
N ARG A 23 -25.17 46.28 31.69
CA ARG A 23 -26.47 46.19 30.95
C ARG A 23 -27.50 47.32 31.30
N PRO A 24 -28.71 47.49 30.67
CA PRO A 24 -29.57 46.49 29.96
C PRO A 24 -30.49 46.98 28.77
N ALA A 25 -31.10 46.04 28.01
CA ALA A 25 -32.52 46.04 27.57
C ALA A 25 -32.85 44.77 26.72
N VAL A 26 -34.13 44.36 26.72
CA VAL A 26 -34.68 43.05 26.36
C VAL A 26 -35.58 43.12 25.11
N ALA A 27 -35.78 41.95 24.46
CA ALA A 27 -36.79 41.56 23.44
C ALA A 27 -36.33 41.69 21.96
N SER A 28 -36.58 40.76 21.03
CA SER A 28 -37.49 39.60 20.95
C SER A 28 -37.08 38.60 19.84
N VAL A 29 -37.23 37.31 20.15
CA VAL A 29 -37.61 36.12 19.34
C VAL A 29 -37.23 36.00 17.85
N ALA A 30 -36.49 34.94 17.52
CA ALA A 30 -36.61 34.18 16.27
C ALA A 30 -36.47 32.66 16.55
N VAL A 31 -37.21 31.87 15.79
CA VAL A 31 -37.65 30.49 16.07
C VAL A 31 -36.52 29.46 15.96
N ARG A 32 -36.50 28.52 16.92
CA ARG A 32 -35.60 27.37 17.03
C ARG A 32 -35.86 26.35 15.91
N GLY A 33 -35.00 26.32 14.90
CA GLY A 33 -34.75 25.11 14.11
C GLY A 33 -33.63 24.32 14.79
N GLN A 34 -33.93 23.14 15.36
CA GLN A 34 -32.88 22.24 15.84
C GLN A 34 -32.23 21.55 14.64
N GLN A 35 -30.97 21.91 14.37
CA GLN A 35 -30.10 21.12 13.51
C GLN A 35 -29.85 19.77 14.21
N GLY A 36 -30.24 18.67 13.57
CA GLY A 36 -30.07 17.32 14.11
C GLY A 36 -28.59 17.01 14.38
N ALA A 37 -28.33 16.30 15.49
CA ALA A 37 -26.99 15.87 15.85
C ALA A 37 -26.35 15.06 14.69
N GLN A 38 -25.13 15.44 14.32
CA GLN A 38 -24.34 14.72 13.33
C GLN A 38 -24.07 13.32 13.89
N GLY A 39 -24.49 12.28 13.15
CA GLY A 39 -24.41 10.89 13.61
C GLY A 39 -22.99 10.49 14.00
N ILE A 40 -22.86 9.75 15.10
CA ILE A 40 -21.62 9.09 15.48
C ILE A 40 -21.11 8.24 14.30
N GLN A 41 -19.88 8.51 13.87
CA GLN A 41 -19.20 7.66 12.90
C GLN A 41 -19.12 6.25 13.49
N GLY A 42 -19.66 5.26 12.77
CA GLY A 42 -19.65 3.87 13.22
C GLY A 42 -18.23 3.43 13.55
N GLU A 43 -18.09 2.65 14.63
CA GLU A 43 -16.79 2.10 15.04
C GLU A 43 -16.11 1.43 13.86
N ARG A 44 -14.81 1.69 13.69
CA ARG A 44 -13.97 0.93 12.77
C ARG A 44 -14.16 -0.55 13.14
N GLY A 45 -14.66 -1.35 12.20
CA GLY A 45 -14.88 -2.79 12.41
C GLY A 45 -13.62 -3.48 12.93
N PRO A 46 -13.76 -4.62 13.63
CA PRO A 46 -12.63 -5.33 14.19
C PRO A 46 -11.57 -5.58 13.12
N GLN A 47 -10.33 -5.21 13.41
CA GLN A 47 -9.19 -5.53 12.57
C GLN A 47 -9.13 -7.06 12.47
N GLY A 48 -9.39 -7.60 11.28
CA GLY A 48 -9.44 -9.05 11.06
C GLY A 48 -8.18 -9.70 11.62
N SER A 49 -8.34 -10.75 12.43
CA SER A 49 -7.24 -11.49 13.04
C SER A 49 -6.34 -12.09 11.95
N ALA A 50 -5.27 -11.37 11.60
CA ALA A 50 -4.24 -11.84 10.70
C ALA A 50 -3.72 -13.19 11.22
N GLY A 51 -3.88 -14.25 10.42
CA GLY A 51 -3.34 -15.58 10.73
C GLY A 51 -4.35 -16.73 10.82
N ARG A 52 -5.67 -16.50 10.85
CA ARG A 52 -6.65 -17.62 10.92
C ARG A 52 -6.67 -18.46 9.63
N PHE A 53 -6.37 -17.84 8.49
CA PHE A 53 -6.49 -18.47 7.17
C PHE A 53 -5.16 -19.00 6.61
N GLY A 54 -4.08 -18.91 7.40
CA GLY A 54 -2.75 -19.33 6.99
C GLY A 54 -2.13 -18.39 5.94
N GLN A 55 -1.14 -18.90 5.20
CA GLN A 55 -0.43 -18.16 4.17
C GLN A 55 0.02 -19.08 3.03
N LEU A 56 0.22 -18.48 1.86
CA LEU A 56 0.90 -19.12 0.74
C LEU A 56 2.16 -18.33 0.42
N ARG A 57 3.32 -18.99 0.41
CA ARG A 57 4.57 -18.43 -0.09
C ARG A 57 4.94 -19.14 -1.38
N ILE A 58 5.16 -18.38 -2.44
CA ILE A 58 5.75 -18.84 -3.69
C ILE A 58 7.07 -18.11 -3.85
N ALA A 59 8.12 -18.81 -4.26
CA ALA A 59 9.41 -18.19 -4.50
C ALA A 59 10.08 -18.79 -5.73
N ASP A 60 10.91 -17.97 -6.33
CA ASP A 60 11.83 -18.32 -7.39
C ASP A 60 13.19 -17.66 -7.09
N THR A 61 14.25 -18.39 -7.41
CA THR A 61 15.64 -18.00 -7.18
C THR A 61 16.48 -18.14 -8.45
N VAL A 62 15.86 -18.51 -9.56
CA VAL A 62 16.50 -18.59 -10.87
C VAL A 62 16.37 -17.21 -11.52
N VAL A 63 17.44 -16.76 -12.17
CA VAL A 63 17.44 -15.51 -12.92
C VAL A 63 17.25 -15.85 -14.39
N ASP A 64 16.16 -15.36 -14.97
CA ASP A 64 15.77 -15.54 -16.35
C ASP A 64 15.82 -14.22 -17.14
N PRO A 65 15.81 -14.27 -18.49
CA PRO A 65 15.85 -13.05 -19.30
C PRO A 65 14.73 -12.05 -18.98
N GLU A 66 13.55 -12.51 -18.59
CA GLU A 66 12.41 -11.71 -18.12
C GLU A 66 12.63 -10.94 -16.81
N ASP A 67 13.71 -11.21 -16.08
CA ASP A 67 14.05 -10.50 -14.84
C ASP A 67 14.80 -9.19 -15.08
N ASN A 68 15.05 -8.86 -16.35
CA ASN A 68 15.59 -7.58 -16.76
C ASN A 68 14.44 -6.58 -16.96
N PHE A 69 14.44 -5.52 -16.16
CA PHE A 69 13.42 -4.46 -16.21
C PHE A 69 14.03 -3.16 -16.74
N PRO A 70 13.67 -2.72 -17.96
CA PRO A 70 14.08 -1.42 -18.47
C PRO A 70 13.46 -0.26 -17.69
N ALA A 71 14.14 0.90 -17.71
CA ALA A 71 13.60 2.11 -17.11
C ALA A 71 12.31 2.57 -17.83
N GLY A 72 11.31 2.96 -17.05
CA GLY A 72 10.03 3.49 -17.52
C GLY A 72 9.11 2.48 -18.19
N VAL A 73 9.53 1.22 -18.31
CA VAL A 73 8.73 0.16 -18.92
C VAL A 73 7.96 -0.58 -17.83
N ARG A 74 6.63 -0.59 -17.96
CA ARG A 74 5.76 -1.41 -17.11
C ARG A 74 5.78 -2.84 -17.62
N GLN A 75 6.36 -3.73 -16.82
CA GLN A 75 6.57 -5.14 -17.18
C GLN A 75 5.95 -6.04 -16.11
N GLN A 76 5.30 -7.12 -16.55
CA GLN A 76 4.74 -8.10 -15.62
C GLN A 76 5.87 -8.84 -14.93
N LEU A 77 5.78 -8.96 -13.62
CA LEU A 77 6.61 -9.87 -12.86
C LEU A 77 6.11 -11.30 -13.12
N ARG A 78 6.91 -12.04 -13.89
CA ARG A 78 6.60 -13.42 -14.24
C ARG A 78 7.20 -14.32 -13.18
N PHE A 79 6.45 -15.31 -12.75
CA PHE A 79 6.88 -16.30 -11.79
C PHE A 79 6.55 -17.66 -12.35
N VAL A 80 7.54 -18.54 -12.38
CA VAL A 80 7.31 -19.96 -12.53
C VAL A 80 7.41 -20.54 -11.13
N PRO A 81 6.29 -20.85 -10.44
CA PRO A 81 6.36 -21.35 -9.07
C PRO A 81 7.25 -22.59 -8.99
N ASP A 82 8.36 -22.53 -8.26
CA ASP A 82 9.14 -23.71 -7.93
C ASP A 82 8.38 -24.51 -6.86
N PRO A 83 7.90 -25.73 -7.15
CA PRO A 83 7.18 -26.54 -6.18
C PRO A 83 8.03 -26.87 -4.94
N ALA A 84 9.36 -26.92 -5.07
CA ALA A 84 10.26 -27.19 -3.94
C ALA A 84 10.39 -25.99 -2.99
N GLN A 85 10.15 -24.77 -3.48
CA GLN A 85 10.21 -23.54 -2.67
C GLN A 85 8.84 -22.99 -2.28
N THR A 86 7.77 -23.56 -2.85
CA THR A 86 6.39 -23.19 -2.55
C THR A 86 5.96 -23.81 -1.22
N GLN A 87 5.46 -22.95 -0.31
CA GLN A 87 4.91 -23.36 0.98
C GLN A 87 3.46 -22.94 1.05
N ASN A 88 2.54 -23.91 1.09
CA ASN A 88 1.11 -23.66 1.20
C ASN A 88 0.61 -24.10 2.57
N PHE A 89 0.31 -23.13 3.42
CA PHE A 89 -0.30 -23.33 4.73
C PHE A 89 -1.70 -22.73 4.80
N LEU A 90 -2.35 -22.53 3.65
CA LEU A 90 -3.69 -21.95 3.61
C LEU A 90 -4.72 -22.88 4.26
N HIS A 91 -5.70 -22.26 4.90
CA HIS A 91 -6.83 -22.94 5.51
C HIS A 91 -8.13 -22.52 4.83
N GLY A 92 -9.18 -23.34 5.00
CA GLY A 92 -10.49 -23.03 4.46
C GLY A 92 -10.98 -21.64 4.91
N PRO A 93 -11.61 -20.85 4.03
CA PRO A 93 -12.04 -21.19 2.66
C PRO A 93 -10.99 -20.92 1.55
N PHE A 94 -9.74 -20.61 1.88
CA PHE A 94 -8.74 -20.11 0.91
C PHE A 94 -7.87 -21.20 0.27
N THR A 95 -8.11 -22.48 0.56
CA THR A 95 -7.29 -23.59 0.03
C THR A 95 -7.36 -23.75 -1.49
N SER A 96 -8.34 -23.11 -2.15
CA SER A 96 -8.54 -23.20 -3.60
C SER A 96 -7.93 -22.04 -4.40
N VAL A 97 -7.26 -21.09 -3.76
CA VAL A 97 -6.52 -20.05 -4.51
C VAL A 97 -5.35 -20.67 -5.26
N THR A 98 -4.97 -20.10 -6.38
CA THR A 98 -3.90 -20.65 -7.21
C THR A 98 -3.18 -19.58 -8.01
N TRP A 99 -1.99 -19.90 -8.51
CA TRP A 99 -1.23 -19.09 -9.44
C TRP A 99 -1.25 -19.75 -10.82
N VAL A 100 -1.91 -19.12 -11.80
CA VAL A 100 -2.08 -19.66 -13.15
C VAL A 100 -1.70 -18.59 -14.15
N ASN A 101 -0.84 -18.93 -15.12
CA ASN A 101 -0.41 -18.03 -16.20
C ASN A 101 0.11 -16.67 -15.68
N ASN A 102 0.96 -16.68 -14.65
CA ASN A 102 1.49 -15.47 -14.01
C ASN A 102 0.43 -14.58 -13.34
N ARG A 103 -0.72 -15.14 -12.96
CA ARG A 103 -1.78 -14.44 -12.26
C ARG A 103 -2.25 -15.22 -11.04
N PHE A 104 -2.51 -14.49 -9.96
CA PHE A 104 -3.21 -15.01 -8.80
C PHE A 104 -4.71 -15.10 -9.08
N VAL A 105 -5.29 -16.26 -8.86
CA VAL A 105 -6.72 -16.53 -8.99
C VAL A 105 -7.31 -16.69 -7.60
N ALA A 106 -8.29 -15.84 -7.28
CA ALA A 106 -9.01 -15.91 -6.02
C ALA A 106 -9.88 -17.17 -5.94
N ARG A 107 -10.30 -17.53 -4.72
CA ARG A 107 -11.22 -18.65 -4.53
C ARG A 107 -12.58 -18.37 -5.21
N PRO A 108 -13.30 -19.42 -5.64
CA PRO A 108 -14.69 -19.28 -6.09
C PRO A 108 -15.55 -18.58 -5.02
N ASN A 109 -16.45 -17.70 -5.47
CA ASN A 109 -17.32 -16.90 -4.60
C ASN A 109 -16.58 -16.03 -3.56
N GLY A 110 -15.28 -15.77 -3.76
CA GLY A 110 -14.46 -14.94 -2.86
C GLY A 110 -14.74 -13.44 -2.94
N ARG A 111 -15.90 -13.01 -3.47
CA ARG A 111 -16.21 -11.58 -3.62
C ARG A 111 -16.23 -10.92 -2.24
N GLY A 112 -15.50 -9.82 -2.11
CA GLY A 112 -15.39 -9.06 -0.87
C GLY A 112 -14.27 -9.54 0.07
N ASP A 113 -13.57 -10.62 -0.26
CA ASP A 113 -12.42 -11.09 0.53
C ASP A 113 -11.35 -10.02 0.61
N TRP A 114 -10.84 -9.75 1.81
CA TRP A 114 -9.67 -8.91 2.00
C TRP A 114 -8.42 -9.76 1.98
N GLN A 115 -7.45 -9.30 1.21
CA GLN A 115 -6.22 -10.04 0.96
C GLN A 115 -5.03 -9.10 0.84
N ASP A 116 -3.86 -9.65 1.12
CA ASP A 116 -2.62 -8.91 1.17
C ASP A 116 -1.51 -9.71 0.48
N PHE A 117 -0.78 -9.02 -0.39
CA PHE A 117 0.32 -9.57 -1.15
C PHE A 117 1.61 -8.87 -0.73
N ILE A 118 2.55 -9.64 -0.19
CA ILE A 118 3.89 -9.15 0.14
C ILE A 118 4.84 -9.66 -0.93
N VAL A 119 5.40 -8.76 -1.72
CA VAL A 119 6.37 -9.07 -2.77
C VAL A 119 7.75 -8.74 -2.23
N ASN A 120 8.61 -9.75 -2.09
CA ASN A 120 10.00 -9.59 -1.67
C ASN A 120 10.90 -9.87 -2.85
N LEU A 121 11.76 -8.92 -3.19
CA LEU A 121 12.71 -9.02 -4.29
C LEU A 121 14.12 -8.79 -3.77
N LEU A 122 15.09 -9.48 -4.38
CA LEU A 122 16.49 -9.06 -4.39
C LEU A 122 16.74 -8.44 -5.77
N VAL A 123 17.05 -7.14 -5.79
CA VAL A 123 17.24 -6.40 -7.06
C VAL A 123 18.65 -5.83 -7.14
N ILE A 124 19.20 -5.78 -8.35
CA ILE A 124 20.41 -5.02 -8.66
C ILE A 124 20.01 -3.86 -9.57
N PRO A 125 19.93 -2.63 -9.05
CA PRO A 125 19.69 -1.45 -9.87
C PRO A 125 20.95 -1.04 -10.62
N GLN A 126 20.82 -0.60 -11.88
CA GLN A 126 21.97 -0.11 -12.65
C GLN A 126 22.42 1.31 -12.22
N PHE A 127 21.51 2.11 -11.66
CA PHE A 127 21.77 3.47 -11.19
C PHE A 127 21.16 3.70 -9.80
N GLY A 128 21.78 4.59 -9.02
CA GLY A 128 21.30 4.94 -7.67
C GLY A 128 20.16 5.95 -7.69
N GLY A 129 19.36 5.96 -6.62
CA GLY A 129 18.31 6.97 -6.39
C GLY A 129 17.03 6.80 -7.22
N GLY A 130 16.84 5.65 -7.86
CA GLY A 130 15.60 5.33 -8.59
C GLY A 130 14.44 4.91 -7.67
N ILE A 131 13.25 4.75 -8.25
CA ILE A 131 12.07 4.19 -7.59
C ILE A 131 11.60 2.99 -8.39
N ILE A 132 11.23 1.91 -7.70
CA ILE A 132 10.46 0.80 -8.30
C ILE A 132 9.03 0.93 -7.80
N TYR A 133 8.09 0.96 -8.73
CA TYR A 133 6.65 0.86 -8.48
C TYR A 133 6.21 -0.59 -8.70
N ALA A 134 5.37 -1.10 -7.80
CA ALA A 134 4.70 -2.38 -7.93
C ALA A 134 3.19 -2.15 -8.01
N ASP A 135 2.57 -2.65 -9.06
CA ASP A 135 1.13 -2.57 -9.30
C ASP A 135 0.53 -3.97 -9.23
N LEU A 136 -0.55 -4.14 -8.46
CA LEU A 136 -1.43 -5.29 -8.56
C LEU A 136 -2.55 -4.94 -9.55
N ASP A 137 -2.69 -5.71 -10.62
CA ASP A 137 -3.56 -5.35 -11.74
C ASP A 137 -4.41 -6.54 -12.21
N VAL A 138 -5.71 -6.30 -12.31
CA VAL A 138 -6.72 -7.28 -12.74
C VAL A 138 -7.11 -7.12 -14.21
N GLY A 139 -6.41 -6.29 -14.98
CA GLY A 139 -6.72 -6.00 -16.38
C GLY A 139 -7.80 -4.94 -16.53
N THR A 140 -7.87 -4.00 -15.59
CA THR A 140 -8.79 -2.85 -15.60
C THR A 140 -8.06 -1.57 -16.04
N ALA A 141 -8.77 -0.45 -16.14
CA ALA A 141 -8.17 0.83 -16.53
C ALA A 141 -7.09 1.34 -15.55
N ALA A 142 -7.09 0.86 -14.30
CA ALA A 142 -6.08 1.19 -13.29
C ALA A 142 -5.75 -0.04 -12.43
N PRO A 143 -4.53 -0.09 -11.82
CA PRO A 143 -4.18 -1.06 -10.80
C PRO A 143 -5.17 -1.03 -9.61
N VAL A 144 -5.41 -2.20 -9.02
CA VAL A 144 -6.24 -2.33 -7.81
C VAL A 144 -5.46 -2.06 -6.53
N ALA A 145 -4.13 -2.06 -6.59
CA ALA A 145 -3.24 -1.60 -5.54
C ALA A 145 -1.89 -1.21 -6.16
N THR A 146 -1.23 -0.20 -5.57
CA THR A 146 0.12 0.24 -5.97
C THR A 146 0.96 0.47 -4.72
N ALA A 147 2.24 0.08 -4.80
CA ALA A 147 3.26 0.38 -3.81
C ALA A 147 4.53 0.88 -4.50
N ALA A 148 5.39 1.57 -3.76
CA ALA A 148 6.65 2.10 -4.29
C ALA A 148 7.78 1.90 -3.29
N TYR A 149 8.99 1.76 -3.81
CA TYR A 149 10.20 1.61 -3.03
C TYR A 149 11.34 2.43 -3.64
N ALA A 150 11.99 3.24 -2.81
CA ALA A 150 13.13 4.08 -3.23
C ALA A 150 14.45 3.30 -3.11
N LEU A 151 15.14 3.16 -4.23
CA LEU A 151 16.44 2.48 -4.34
C LEU A 151 17.54 3.33 -3.72
N ARG A 152 18.45 2.66 -3.00
CA ARG A 152 19.51 3.32 -2.23
C ARG A 152 20.82 3.42 -2.99
N GLY A 153 21.18 2.39 -3.75
CA GLY A 153 22.48 2.28 -4.41
C GLY A 153 22.39 1.87 -5.89
N SER A 154 23.55 1.62 -6.48
CA SER A 154 23.72 1.09 -7.85
C SER A 154 24.68 -0.08 -7.84
N GLY A 155 24.45 -1.09 -8.66
CA GLY A 155 25.37 -2.22 -8.88
C GLY A 155 25.42 -3.24 -7.75
N GLU A 156 24.77 -2.96 -6.62
CA GLU A 156 24.74 -3.82 -5.44
C GLU A 156 23.35 -4.40 -5.22
N VAL A 157 23.30 -5.60 -4.64
CA VAL A 157 22.04 -6.26 -4.30
C VAL A 157 21.32 -5.48 -3.22
N GLU A 158 20.07 -5.11 -3.49
CA GLU A 158 19.17 -4.45 -2.56
C GLU A 158 17.92 -5.31 -2.34
N ARG A 159 17.57 -5.50 -1.06
CA ARG A 159 16.30 -6.12 -0.69
C ARG A 159 15.17 -5.10 -0.78
N VAL A 160 14.17 -5.41 -1.59
CA VAL A 160 12.99 -4.59 -1.84
C VAL A 160 11.75 -5.35 -1.39
N THR A 161 10.87 -4.69 -0.64
CA THR A 161 9.60 -5.29 -0.19
C THR A 161 8.44 -4.36 -0.51
N PHE A 162 7.44 -4.88 -1.21
CA PHE A 162 6.16 -4.22 -1.45
C PHE A 162 5.05 -4.92 -0.68
N ARG A 163 4.07 -4.14 -0.24
CA ARG A 163 2.83 -4.64 0.35
C ARG A 163 1.64 -4.09 -0.42
N LEU A 164 0.88 -4.98 -1.04
CA LEU A 164 -0.25 -4.67 -1.91
C LEU A 164 -1.50 -5.28 -1.30
N GLN A 165 -2.28 -4.46 -0.59
CA GLN A 165 -3.54 -4.88 0.01
C GLN A 165 -4.68 -4.57 -0.95
N THR A 166 -5.59 -5.54 -1.13
CA THR A 166 -6.76 -5.35 -2.01
C THR A 166 -7.96 -6.15 -1.53
N GLN A 167 -9.12 -5.82 -2.09
CA GLN A 167 -10.34 -6.59 -1.94
C GLN A 167 -10.63 -7.33 -3.24
N THR A 168 -11.04 -8.60 -3.14
CA THR A 168 -11.48 -9.38 -4.29
C THR A 168 -12.81 -8.83 -4.82
N LEU A 169 -12.78 -8.21 -6.00
CA LEU A 169 -13.96 -7.71 -6.72
C LEU A 169 -14.13 -8.41 -8.07
N ASP A 170 -15.13 -8.01 -8.85
CA ASP A 170 -15.53 -8.71 -10.08
C ASP A 170 -14.39 -8.80 -11.10
N GLY A 171 -13.59 -7.75 -11.27
CA GLY A 171 -12.39 -7.79 -12.13
C GLY A 171 -11.38 -8.84 -11.67
N PHE A 172 -11.17 -8.98 -10.36
CA PHE A 172 -10.28 -9.99 -9.79
C PHE A 172 -10.82 -11.40 -10.02
N LEU A 173 -12.12 -11.64 -9.82
CA LEU A 173 -12.74 -12.95 -10.02
C LEU A 173 -12.73 -13.39 -11.48
N ASN A 174 -12.98 -12.46 -12.41
CA ASN A 174 -13.05 -12.76 -13.83
C ASN A 174 -11.67 -12.99 -14.46
N ASN A 175 -10.66 -12.25 -13.99
CA ASN A 175 -9.38 -12.16 -14.68
C ASN A 175 -8.22 -12.75 -13.86
N GLY A 176 -8.34 -12.80 -12.53
CA GLY A 176 -7.19 -12.90 -11.62
C GLY A 176 -6.41 -11.59 -11.55
N ALA A 177 -5.33 -11.57 -10.75
CA ALA A 177 -4.44 -10.42 -10.62
C ALA A 177 -3.01 -10.77 -10.98
N ALA A 178 -2.36 -9.90 -11.74
CA ALA A 178 -0.93 -9.95 -12.04
C ALA A 178 -0.20 -8.83 -11.30
N ILE A 179 1.07 -9.05 -10.99
CA ILE A 179 1.93 -7.99 -10.46
C ILE A 179 2.76 -7.43 -11.61
N PHE A 180 2.80 -6.11 -11.72
CA PHE A 180 3.65 -5.39 -12.65
C PHE A 180 4.65 -4.55 -11.88
N LEU A 181 5.88 -4.46 -12.40
CA LEU A 181 6.91 -3.57 -11.89
C LEU A 181 7.25 -2.50 -12.93
N THR A 182 7.56 -1.31 -12.45
CA THR A 182 8.08 -0.21 -13.27
C THR A 182 9.19 0.50 -12.49
N GLY A 183 10.42 0.47 -13.02
CA GLY A 183 11.55 1.20 -12.45
C GLY A 183 11.73 2.56 -13.10
N THR A 184 12.10 3.59 -12.35
CA THR A 184 12.60 4.85 -12.95
C THR A 184 14.03 4.71 -13.46
N VAL A 185 14.72 3.66 -13.07
CA VAL A 185 16.04 3.24 -13.53
C VAL A 185 15.98 1.75 -13.91
N PRO A 186 16.85 1.24 -14.80
CA PRO A 186 16.87 -0.17 -15.10
C PRO A 186 17.34 -0.98 -13.89
N PHE A 187 16.80 -2.18 -13.72
CA PHE A 187 17.20 -3.10 -12.66
C PHE A 187 17.05 -4.55 -13.12
N VAL A 188 17.72 -5.45 -12.42
CA VAL A 188 17.61 -6.90 -12.61
C VAL A 188 17.12 -7.53 -11.31
N ILE A 189 16.22 -8.48 -11.39
CA ILE A 189 15.79 -9.28 -10.23
C ILE A 189 16.70 -10.51 -10.14
N GLN A 190 17.21 -10.80 -8.94
CA GLN A 190 18.03 -11.98 -8.65
C GLN A 190 17.24 -13.10 -7.98
N SER A 191 16.19 -12.74 -7.27
CA SER A 191 15.28 -13.67 -6.62
C SER A 191 14.03 -12.92 -6.20
N GLU A 192 12.92 -13.63 -6.22
CA GLU A 192 11.61 -13.10 -5.92
C GLU A 192 10.80 -14.09 -5.09
N ALA A 193 10.04 -13.55 -4.16
CA ALA A 193 9.11 -14.32 -3.36
C ALA A 193 7.84 -13.51 -3.13
N ILE A 194 6.69 -14.13 -3.42
CA ILE A 194 5.38 -13.61 -3.06
C ILE A 194 4.89 -14.35 -1.84
N VAL A 195 4.42 -13.60 -0.85
CA VAL A 195 3.62 -14.12 0.25
C VAL A 195 2.20 -13.58 0.10
N TYR A 196 1.24 -14.51 -0.05
CA TYR A 196 -0.19 -14.24 -0.04
C TYR A 196 -0.77 -14.50 1.34
N LEU A 197 -1.53 -13.54 1.85
CA LEU A 197 -2.16 -13.55 3.16
C LEU A 197 -3.66 -13.21 3.01
N PRO A 198 -4.56 -14.19 3.17
CA PRO A 198 -5.97 -13.88 3.35
C PRO A 198 -6.20 -13.22 4.71
N LEU A 199 -6.89 -12.08 4.71
CA LEU A 199 -7.15 -11.30 5.91
C LEU A 199 -8.56 -11.53 6.45
N SER A 200 -9.56 -11.57 5.57
CA SER A 200 -10.94 -11.85 5.92
C SER A 200 -11.71 -12.40 4.74
N THR A 201 -12.82 -13.07 5.03
CA THR A 201 -13.82 -13.38 4.03
C THR A 201 -14.70 -12.16 3.78
N GLY A 202 -15.13 -11.96 2.54
CA GLY A 202 -16.22 -11.04 2.23
C GLY A 202 -17.54 -11.54 2.80
N ASN A 203 -18.51 -10.64 2.96
CA ASN A 203 -19.90 -11.06 3.18
C ASN A 203 -20.36 -11.75 1.90
N GLU A 204 -20.69 -13.03 1.98
CA GLU A 204 -21.44 -13.69 0.90
C GLU A 204 -22.77 -12.92 0.73
N PRO A 205 -23.19 -12.61 -0.52
CA PRO A 205 -24.53 -12.14 -0.75
C PRO A 205 -25.59 -13.18 -0.33
#